data_AF-R9M6C9-F1
#
_entry.id   AF-R9M6C9-F1
#
_cell.length_a   1.000
_cell.length_b   1.000
_cell.length_c   1.000
_cell.angle_alpha   90.00
_cell.angle_beta   90.00
_cell.angle_gamma   90.00
#
_symmetry.space_group_name_H-M   'P 1'
#
loop_
_entity.id
_entity.type
_entity.pdbx_description
1 polymer ?
#
loop_
_entity_poly.entity_id
_entity_poly.type
_entity_poly.pdbx_seq_one_letter_code
_entity_poly.pdbx_strand_id
1 'polypeptide(L)' 'MLHNEARELLVRGYEASHDAKGIARAYSVSKWTVYRLAEQKRKPGSVTLRTSQ' A
#
# COMPACT_ATOMS: atom_id res chain seq x y z
N MET A 1 -12.54 -1.90 -3.71
CA MET A 1 -11.24 -2.54 -3.38
C MET A 1 -10.14 -1.78 -4.11
N LEU A 2 -8.98 -1.57 -3.49
CA LEU A 2 -7.87 -0.84 -4.12
C LEU A 2 -7.24 -1.70 -5.24
N HIS A 3 -7.05 -1.15 -6.44
CA HIS A 3 -6.37 -1.86 -7.53
C HIS A 3 -4.87 -2.06 -7.21
N ASN A 4 -4.24 -3.08 -7.81
CA ASN A 4 -2.83 -3.41 -7.55
C ASN A 4 -1.89 -2.24 -7.89
N GLU A 5 -2.16 -1.53 -8.98
CA GLU A 5 -1.40 -0.34 -9.38
C GLU A 5 -1.49 0.79 -8.35
N ALA A 6 -2.70 1.04 -7.81
CA ALA A 6 -2.90 2.05 -6.76
C ALA A 6 -2.22 1.66 -5.45
N ARG A 7 -2.12 0.36 -5.11
CA ARG A 7 -1.34 -0.12 -3.96
C ARG A 7 0.15 0.15 -4.14
N GLU A 8 0.68 -0.06 -5.34
CA GLU A 8 2.09 0.18 -5.62
C GLU A 8 2.44 1.67 -5.55
N LEU A 9 1.62 2.53 -6.17
CA LEU A 9 1.78 3.98 -6.10
C LEU A 9 1.67 4.51 -4.67
N LEU A 10 0.73 3.98 -3.89
CA LEU A 10 0.58 4.29 -2.47
C LEU A 10 1.87 3.98 -1.70
N VAL A 11 2.43 2.77 -1.87
CA VAL A 11 3.65 2.38 -1.16
C VAL A 11 4.85 3.22 -1.60
N ARG A 12 5.01 3.47 -2.91
CA ARG A 12 6.08 4.36 -3.43
C ARG A 12 5.96 5.77 -2.85
N GLY A 13 4.74 6.32 -2.79
CA GLY A 13 4.48 7.63 -2.19
C GLY A 13 4.80 7.69 -0.70
N TYR A 14 4.50 6.62 0.04
CA TYR A 14 4.88 6.49 1.45
C TYR A 14 6.40 6.32 1.64
N GLU A 15 7.09 5.52 0.82
CA GLU A 15 8.55 5.37 0.90
C GLU A 15 9.30 6.67 0.61
N ALA A 16 8.77 7.52 -0.29
CA ALA A 16 9.37 8.81 -0.62
C ALA A 16 9.11 9.88 0.45
N SER A 17 7.88 9.99 0.95
CA SER A 17 7.47 11.08 1.86
C SER A 17 7.53 10.71 3.34
N HIS A 18 7.49 9.42 3.67
CA HIS A 18 7.22 8.88 5.01
C HIS A 18 5.94 9.44 5.68
N ASP A 19 5.05 10.09 4.92
CA ASP A 19 3.80 10.65 5.42
C ASP A 19 2.65 9.65 5.27
N ALA A 20 2.51 8.76 6.25
CA ALA A 20 1.40 7.82 6.29
C ALA A 20 0.03 8.52 6.39
N LYS A 21 -0.05 9.72 6.99
CA LYS A 21 -1.33 10.41 7.22
C LYS A 21 -1.84 11.06 5.94
N GLY A 22 -0.98 11.73 5.18
CA GLY A 22 -1.33 12.31 3.89
C GLY A 22 -1.70 11.23 2.87
N ILE A 23 -0.89 10.18 2.77
CA ILE A 23 -1.15 9.05 1.87
C ILE A 23 -2.46 8.34 2.23
N ALA A 24 -2.72 8.09 3.52
CA ALA A 24 -3.98 7.49 3.95
C ALA A 24 -5.20 8.32 3.51
N ARG A 25 -5.14 9.65 3.61
CA ARG A 25 -6.22 10.53 3.14
C ARG A 25 -6.35 10.52 1.62
N ALA A 26 -5.24 10.60 0.88
CA ALA A 26 -5.24 10.65 -0.58
C ALA A 26 -5.87 9.40 -1.22
N TYR A 27 -5.69 8.24 -0.59
CA TYR A 27 -6.23 6.97 -1.07
C TYR A 27 -7.50 6.51 -0.32
N SER A 28 -8.05 7.34 0.58
CA SER A 28 -9.20 6.99 1.42
C SER A 28 -9.05 5.66 2.16
N VAL A 29 -7.83 5.39 2.68
CA VAL A 29 -7.51 4.19 3.47
C VAL A 29 -7.11 4.56 4.90
N SER A 30 -7.02 3.56 5.76
CA SER A 30 -6.47 3.77 7.10
C SER A 30 -4.95 3.93 7.06
N LYS A 31 -4.37 4.65 8.03
CA LYS A 31 -2.91 4.69 8.24
C LYS A 31 -2.30 3.29 8.39
N TRP A 32 -3.02 2.38 9.05
CA TRP A 32 -2.59 1.00 9.22
C TRP A 32 -2.49 0.25 7.88
N THR A 33 -3.39 0.52 6.93
CA THR A 33 -3.31 -0.03 5.57
C THR A 33 -2.03 0.42 4.87
N VAL A 34 -1.59 1.66 5.07
CA VAL A 34 -0.33 2.17 4.50
C VAL A 34 0.88 1.40 5.04
N TYR A 35 0.97 1.24 6.36
CA TYR A 35 2.06 0.47 6.99
C TYR A 35 2.06 -0.98 6.52
N ARG A 36 0.90 -1.65 6.57
CA ARG A 36 0.76 -3.05 6.14
C ARG A 36 1.22 -3.24 4.69
N LEU A 37 0.82 -2.35 3.77
CA LEU A 37 1.21 -2.45 2.36
C LEU A 37 2.71 -2.22 2.17
N ALA A 38 3.30 -1.27 2.89
CA ALA A 38 4.74 -1.03 2.86
C ALA A 38 5.54 -2.23 3.41
N GLU A 39 5.08 -2.84 4.50
CA GLU A 39 5.67 -4.05 5.07
C GLU A 39 5.53 -5.27 4.14
N GLN A 40 4.40 -5.41 3.45
CA GLN A 40 4.17 -6.46 2.46
C GLN A 40 5.11 -6.34 1.27
N LYS A 41 5.37 -5.12 0.76
CA LYS A 41 6.32 -4.90 -0.34
C LYS A 41 7.76 -5.25 0.07
N ARG A 42 8.14 -5.02 1.32
CA ARG A 42 9.48 -5.36 1.85
C ARG A 42 9.73 -6.86 2.02
N LYS A 43 8.69 -7.70 2.00
CA LYS A 43 8.79 -9.16 2.00
C LYS A 43 8.64 -9.67 0.56
N PRO A 44 9.72 -9.89 -0.22
CA PRO A 44 9.63 -10.15 -1.66
C PRO A 44 9.13 -11.57 -2.00
N GLY A 45 8.44 -12.27 -1.09
CA GLY A 45 8.11 -13.69 -1.21
C GLY A 45 6.69 -14.09 -0.84
N SER A 46 5.74 -13.18 -0.64
CA SER A 46 4.39 -13.58 -0.20
C SER A 46 3.23 -12.68 -0.65
N VAL A 47 3.30 -12.14 -1.87
CA VAL A 47 2.17 -11.39 -2.45
C VAL A 47 1.87 -11.91 -3.86
N THR A 48 1.69 -13.22 -3.99
CA THR A 48 0.78 -13.76 -5.00
C THR A 48 -0.63 -13.51 -4.46
N LEU A 49 -1.10 -12.26 -4.59
CA LEU A 49 -2.50 -11.93 -4.33
C LEU A 49 -3.32 -12.65 -5.40
N ARG A 50 -3.77 -13.87 -5.07
CA ARG A 50 -4.92 -14.50 -5.71
C ARG A 50 -6.12 -13.57 -5.49
N THR A 51 -6.30 -12.60 -6.37
CA THR A 51 -7.61 -12.05 -6.67
C THR A 51 -8.37 -13.16 -7.37
N SER A 52 -9.08 -13.99 -6.60
CA SER A 52 -10.18 -14.76 -7.15
C SER A 52 -11.20 -13.76 -7.69
N GLN A 53 -11.60 -13.97 -8.95
CA GLN A 53 -12.68 -13.24 -9.62
C GLN A 53 -14.00 -13.40 -8.87
#